data_AF-A0A917QZQ8-F1
#
_entry.id   AF-A0A917QZQ8-F1
#
_cell.length_a   1.000
_cell.length_b   1.000
_cell.length_c   1.000
_cell.angle_alpha   90.00
_cell.angle_beta   90.00
_cell.angle_gamma   90.00
#
_symmetry.space_group_name_H-M   'P 1'
#
loop_
_entity.id
_entity.type
_entity.pdbx_description
1 polymer ?
#
loop_
_entity_poly.entity_id
_entity_poly.type
_entity_poly.pdbx_seq_one_letter_code
_entity_poly.pdbx_strand_id
1 'polypeptide(L)'
;MRKGGFEPLVPYPGRSVTPWQSRCLAQGHITYPTLNNVKDKGTGCDSCRLDKVRAAWLEKEAPRAIIDMKKEGFIPVAPYPGSRERWPSVHTACGQLRHPRLDSVRRGHVGCKPCAMRIVGDRMLAANSAQAIADIMEVGVEPTAPYPGTGKAWPGTCLVCLAEVAPRLGNIRAGGGPCQKCAGNAPLDPEAAATEMLAAGFEPQGPYTNMGSPWKCLCLVCKTVQNPRLKHVRNGIGCANCVGLAPTDPAKAAAYMMERGFIPLTPFPGSVNKPWLCTCNDCGREIRPRMANLYRPGHGCRFCATGGIDYDAPALVYVVLHRQLGAVKVGVTGAGLRYDRIHEHQRHGWDAYRSQLFDTGELAERTEQAVIAQLRARGLQPFLSATDMPQRGWTETFARGVLPEEEMWKLVQTVAE
;
A
#
# COMPACT_ATOMS: atom_id res chain seq x y z
N MET A 1 12.98 87.21 -21.39
CA MET A 1 12.51 85.81 -21.26
C MET A 1 13.50 84.82 -21.86
N ARG A 2 13.60 84.67 -23.20
CA ARG A 2 14.46 83.65 -23.82
C ARG A 2 15.94 83.75 -23.43
N LYS A 3 16.52 84.97 -23.45
CA LYS A 3 17.89 85.23 -22.96
C LYS A 3 18.11 84.86 -21.49
N GLY A 4 17.05 84.85 -20.68
CA GLY A 4 17.08 84.46 -19.27
C GLY A 4 16.72 82.99 -19.01
N GLY A 5 16.67 82.15 -20.05
CA GLY A 5 16.39 80.71 -19.89
C GLY A 5 14.92 80.33 -19.82
N PHE A 6 14.01 81.20 -20.28
CA PHE A 6 12.57 80.94 -20.28
C PHE A 6 11.96 81.11 -21.67
N GLU A 7 11.15 80.15 -22.10
CA GLU A 7 10.36 80.20 -23.32
C GLU A 7 8.91 80.59 -22.99
N PRO A 8 8.43 81.79 -23.37
CA PRO A 8 7.04 82.17 -23.17
C PRO A 8 6.09 81.23 -23.90
N LEU A 9 5.05 80.75 -23.21
CA LEU A 9 4.04 79.86 -23.79
C LEU A 9 2.78 80.63 -24.24
N VAL A 10 2.63 81.87 -23.78
CA VAL A 10 1.51 82.77 -24.10
C VAL A 10 2.02 84.15 -24.52
N PRO A 11 1.24 84.96 -25.26
CA PRO A 11 1.59 86.34 -25.58
C PRO A 11 1.94 87.18 -24.35
N TYR A 12 2.73 88.23 -24.54
CA TYR A 12 3.18 89.09 -23.44
C TYR A 12 2.00 89.76 -22.72
N PRO A 13 1.88 89.65 -21.37
CA PRO A 13 0.73 90.15 -20.61
C PRO A 13 0.65 91.68 -20.46
N GLY A 14 1.45 92.45 -21.20
CA GLY A 14 1.40 93.92 -21.24
C GLY A 14 2.06 94.65 -20.07
N ARG A 15 2.28 94.00 -18.91
CA ARG A 15 3.01 94.57 -17.75
C ARG A 15 4.17 93.69 -17.32
N SER A 16 5.31 94.32 -17.00
CA SER A 16 6.56 93.60 -16.74
C SER A 16 6.64 92.92 -15.36
N VAL A 17 5.76 93.29 -14.43
CA VAL A 17 5.60 92.69 -13.11
C VAL A 17 4.58 91.55 -13.07
N THR A 18 3.81 91.37 -14.14
CA THR A 18 2.81 90.30 -14.22
C THR A 18 3.51 88.96 -14.44
N PRO A 19 3.17 87.90 -13.68
CA PRO A 19 3.68 86.56 -13.93
C PRO A 19 3.38 86.11 -15.36
N TRP A 20 4.41 85.70 -16.10
CA TRP A 20 4.30 85.36 -17.51
C TRP A 20 4.55 83.86 -17.69
N GLN A 21 3.48 83.13 -17.99
CA GLN A 21 3.53 81.67 -18.17
C GLN A 21 4.59 81.29 -19.22
N SER A 22 5.61 80.59 -18.75
CA SER A 22 6.80 80.24 -19.53
C SER A 22 7.25 78.82 -19.21
N ARG A 23 7.86 78.16 -20.19
CA ARG A 23 8.60 76.91 -19.99
C ARG A 23 10.03 77.22 -19.57
N CYS A 24 10.50 76.59 -18.51
CA CYS A 24 11.91 76.65 -18.13
C CYS A 24 12.75 75.86 -19.15
N LEU A 25 13.74 76.49 -19.79
CA LEU A 25 14.57 75.83 -20.80
C LEU A 25 15.55 74.80 -20.20
N ALA A 26 15.84 74.88 -18.89
CA ALA A 26 16.76 73.95 -18.23
C ALA A 26 16.11 72.62 -17.82
N GLN A 27 14.84 72.63 -17.42
CA GLN A 27 14.14 71.46 -16.86
C GLN A 27 12.79 71.18 -17.52
N GLY A 28 12.34 72.02 -18.47
CA GLY A 28 11.11 71.82 -19.24
C GLY A 28 9.80 72.04 -18.49
N HIS A 29 9.81 72.29 -17.18
CA HIS A 29 8.59 72.54 -16.40
C HIS A 29 7.99 73.92 -16.67
N ILE A 30 6.68 74.05 -16.45
CA ILE A 30 5.94 75.31 -16.56
C ILE A 30 6.19 76.14 -15.29
N THR A 31 6.47 77.42 -15.48
CA THR A 31 6.75 78.39 -14.42
C THR A 31 6.20 79.77 -14.80
N TYR A 32 6.14 80.69 -13.85
CA TYR A 32 5.49 82.00 -14.00
C TYR A 32 6.44 83.15 -13.60
N PRO A 33 7.60 83.30 -14.25
CA PRO A 33 8.51 84.41 -13.98
C PRO A 33 7.91 85.74 -14.45
N THR A 34 8.30 86.85 -13.80
CA THR A 34 7.96 88.20 -14.26
C THR A 34 9.09 88.75 -15.16
N LEU A 35 8.74 89.59 -16.14
CA LEU A 35 9.75 90.15 -17.06
C LEU A 35 10.79 91.02 -16.33
N ASN A 36 10.38 91.76 -15.29
CA ASN A 36 11.29 92.53 -14.44
C ASN A 36 12.28 91.61 -13.71
N ASN A 37 11.82 90.54 -13.05
CA ASN A 37 12.73 89.63 -12.34
C ASN A 37 13.76 88.99 -13.28
N VAL A 38 13.36 88.67 -14.51
CA VAL A 38 14.27 88.09 -15.51
C VAL A 38 15.27 89.12 -16.06
N LYS A 39 14.89 90.41 -16.15
CA LYS A 39 15.76 91.49 -16.65
C LYS A 39 16.71 92.03 -15.58
N ASP A 40 16.17 92.35 -14.40
CA ASP A 40 16.87 93.16 -13.40
C ASP A 40 17.80 92.32 -12.52
N LYS A 41 17.43 91.06 -12.25
CA LYS A 41 18.19 90.18 -11.36
C LYS A 41 19.08 89.18 -12.10
N GLY A 42 18.93 89.05 -13.42
CA GLY A 42 19.60 88.02 -14.22
C GLY A 42 19.30 86.59 -13.75
N THR A 43 18.29 86.40 -12.90
CA THR A 43 18.03 85.13 -12.22
C THR A 43 17.32 84.16 -13.16
N GLY A 44 17.93 83.00 -13.37
CA GLY A 44 17.27 81.84 -13.97
C GLY A 44 16.14 81.30 -13.09
N CYS A 45 15.59 80.14 -13.45
CA CYS A 45 14.46 79.55 -12.71
C CYS A 45 14.82 79.22 -11.25
N ASP A 46 14.00 79.70 -10.31
CA ASP A 46 14.15 79.44 -8.88
C ASP A 46 14.10 77.95 -8.55
N SER A 47 13.24 77.17 -9.21
CA SER A 47 13.20 75.71 -9.04
C SER A 47 14.53 75.08 -9.41
N CYS A 48 15.10 75.45 -10.56
CA CYS A 48 16.41 74.95 -10.97
C CYS A 48 17.54 75.37 -10.02
N ARG A 49 17.46 76.58 -9.46
CA ARG A 49 18.41 77.06 -8.45
C ARG A 49 18.30 76.23 -7.17
N LEU A 50 17.08 76.02 -6.66
CA LEU A 50 16.83 75.21 -5.47
C LEU A 50 17.25 73.75 -5.66
N ASP A 51 17.04 73.17 -6.84
CA ASP A 51 17.50 71.82 -7.17
C ASP A 51 19.02 71.71 -7.15
N LYS A 52 19.74 72.72 -7.68
CA LYS A 52 21.22 72.77 -7.60
C LYS A 52 21.71 72.86 -6.15
N VAL A 53 21.07 73.71 -5.34
CA VAL A 53 21.40 73.85 -3.91
C VAL A 53 21.13 72.53 -3.16
N ARG A 54 20.00 71.88 -3.44
CA ARG A 54 19.64 70.59 -2.86
C ARG A 54 20.63 69.50 -3.27
N ALA A 55 21.03 69.43 -4.53
CA ALA A 55 21.99 68.45 -5.02
C ALA A 55 23.37 68.60 -4.33
N ALA A 56 23.88 69.82 -4.24
CA ALA A 56 25.14 70.10 -3.55
C ALA A 56 25.08 69.73 -2.04
N TRP A 57 23.94 69.97 -1.40
CA TRP A 57 23.73 69.57 -0.01
C TRP A 57 23.69 68.04 0.16
N LEU A 58 22.99 67.32 -0.72
CA LEU A 58 22.93 65.86 -0.70
C LEU A 58 24.32 65.23 -0.90
N GLU A 59 25.12 65.74 -1.84
CA GLU A 59 26.47 65.27 -2.09
C GLU A 59 27.38 65.47 -0.87
N LYS A 60 27.25 66.61 -0.19
CA LYS A 60 27.98 66.90 1.05
C LYS A 60 27.56 66.00 2.22
N GLU A 61 26.27 65.67 2.35
CA GLU A 61 25.79 64.80 3.44
C GLU A 61 26.02 63.30 3.17
N ALA A 62 26.12 62.90 1.89
CA ALA A 62 26.18 61.49 1.48
C ALA A 62 27.22 60.64 2.25
N PRO A 63 28.47 61.09 2.50
CA PRO A 63 29.45 60.27 3.22
C PRO A 63 29.01 59.91 4.65
N ARG A 64 28.47 60.88 5.40
CA ARG A 64 27.94 60.66 6.75
C ARG A 64 26.72 59.75 6.72
N ALA A 65 25.82 59.98 5.77
CA ALA A 65 24.63 59.16 5.57
C ALA A 65 24.99 57.69 5.30
N ILE A 66 26.04 57.41 4.50
CA ILE A 66 26.53 56.05 4.23
C ILE A 66 27.07 55.39 5.51
N ILE A 67 27.82 56.12 6.34
CA ILE A 67 28.37 55.61 7.62
C ILE A 67 27.22 55.19 8.54
N ASP A 68 26.22 56.06 8.71
CA ASP A 68 25.04 55.80 9.55
C ASP A 68 24.29 54.54 9.08
N MET A 69 24.12 54.37 7.76
CA MET A 69 23.49 53.18 7.19
C MET A 69 24.30 51.91 7.45
N LYS A 70 25.62 51.95 7.22
CA LYS A 70 26.51 50.80 7.41
C LYS A 70 26.56 50.35 8.86
N LYS A 71 26.53 51.28 9.81
CA LYS A 71 26.50 50.99 11.25
C LYS A 71 25.31 50.11 11.63
N GLU A 72 24.15 50.35 11.02
CA GLU A 72 22.93 49.56 11.23
C GLU A 72 22.80 48.39 10.24
N GLY A 73 23.91 48.01 9.59
CA GLY A 73 23.98 46.83 8.73
C GLY A 73 23.33 46.99 7.35
N PHE A 74 23.19 48.22 6.84
CA PHE A 74 22.69 48.49 5.49
C PHE A 74 23.78 49.10 4.61
N ILE A 75 24.01 48.52 3.43
CA ILE A 75 24.96 49.03 2.43
C ILE A 75 24.17 49.69 1.30
N PRO A 76 24.16 51.03 1.18
CA PRO A 76 23.47 51.70 0.09
C PRO A 76 24.03 51.33 -1.28
N VAL A 77 23.15 51.16 -2.27
CA VAL A 77 23.51 50.82 -3.66
C VAL A 77 23.14 51.91 -4.67
N ALA A 78 22.64 53.05 -4.18
CA ALA A 78 22.26 54.21 -4.98
C ALA A 78 22.76 55.51 -4.32
N PRO A 79 22.87 56.62 -5.08
CA PRO A 79 23.19 57.94 -4.52
C PRO A 79 22.23 58.33 -3.39
N TYR A 80 22.71 59.13 -2.44
CA TYR A 80 21.93 59.54 -1.27
C TYR A 80 20.71 60.39 -1.69
N PRO A 81 19.46 59.91 -1.47
CA PRO A 81 18.26 60.61 -1.93
C PRO A 81 17.74 61.66 -0.94
N GLY A 82 18.30 61.71 0.28
CA GLY A 82 17.81 62.51 1.40
C GLY A 82 17.28 61.65 2.55
N SER A 83 17.26 62.21 3.76
CA SER A 83 17.08 61.42 5.00
C SER A 83 15.71 60.78 5.14
N ARG A 84 14.68 61.45 4.63
CA ARG A 84 13.29 60.97 4.65
C ARG A 84 12.97 60.08 3.46
N GLU A 85 13.82 59.99 2.45
CA GLU A 85 13.54 59.20 1.26
C GLU A 85 13.91 57.73 1.48
N ARG A 86 13.27 56.85 0.72
CA ARG A 86 13.60 55.42 0.70
C ARG A 86 14.93 55.23 -0.02
N TRP A 87 15.91 54.67 0.67
CA TRP A 87 17.27 54.51 0.14
C TRP A 87 17.58 53.04 -0.15
N PRO A 88 17.63 52.62 -1.43
CA PRO A 88 17.96 51.25 -1.81
C PRO A 88 19.29 50.80 -1.18
N SER A 89 19.23 49.76 -0.35
CA SER A 89 20.37 49.27 0.44
C SER A 89 20.32 47.76 0.63
N VAL A 90 21.45 47.09 0.51
CA VAL A 90 21.59 45.65 0.83
C VAL A 90 21.72 45.49 2.34
N HIS A 91 20.86 44.68 2.94
CA HIS A 91 20.97 44.35 4.36
C HIS A 91 22.04 43.27 4.55
N THR A 92 23.11 43.60 5.26
CA THR A 92 24.29 42.74 5.47
C THR A 92 23.96 41.36 6.02
N ALA A 93 23.02 41.25 6.97
CA ALA A 93 22.73 39.96 7.61
C ALA A 93 21.88 39.00 6.76
N CYS A 94 21.20 39.46 5.70
CA CYS A 94 20.44 38.56 4.82
C CYS A 94 20.69 38.73 3.32
N GLY A 95 21.54 39.68 2.91
CA GLY A 95 21.86 39.98 1.52
C GLY A 95 20.71 40.58 0.69
N GLN A 96 19.53 40.76 1.27
CA GLN A 96 18.35 41.22 0.53
C GLN A 96 18.36 42.73 0.34
N LEU A 97 17.89 43.17 -0.84
CA LEU A 97 17.64 44.58 -1.10
C LEU A 97 16.47 45.07 -0.23
N ARG A 98 16.71 46.20 0.44
CA ARG A 98 15.76 46.89 1.32
C ARG A 98 15.75 48.37 0.98
N HIS A 99 14.73 49.05 1.47
CA HIS A 99 14.48 50.47 1.17
C HIS A 99 14.28 51.27 2.46
N PRO A 100 15.21 51.21 3.43
CA PRO A 100 15.11 51.97 4.66
C PRO A 100 15.17 53.48 4.42
N ARG A 101 14.65 54.27 5.36
CA ARG A 101 14.87 55.72 5.40
C ARG A 101 15.95 56.01 6.44
N LEU A 102 16.95 56.82 6.10
CA LEU A 102 18.04 57.16 7.03
C LEU A 102 17.51 57.81 8.32
N ASP A 103 16.47 58.63 8.22
CA ASP A 103 15.80 59.25 9.37
C ASP A 103 15.26 58.20 10.36
N SER A 104 14.68 57.12 9.84
CA SER A 104 14.19 56.02 10.67
C SER A 104 15.33 55.19 11.27
N VAL A 105 16.43 55.00 10.52
CA VAL A 105 17.65 54.33 10.99
C VAL A 105 18.27 55.10 12.16
N ARG A 106 18.42 56.42 12.02
CA ARG A 106 18.94 57.31 13.08
C ARG A 106 18.08 57.31 14.36
N ARG A 107 16.76 57.12 14.23
CA ARG A 107 15.83 56.98 15.36
C ARG A 107 15.74 55.55 15.93
N GLY A 108 16.51 54.58 15.41
CA GLY A 108 16.49 53.19 15.85
C GLY A 108 15.23 52.42 15.47
N HIS A 109 14.41 52.92 14.54
CA HIS A 109 13.14 52.31 14.14
C HIS A 109 13.27 51.32 12.97
N VAL A 110 14.48 50.98 12.52
CA VAL A 110 14.70 50.18 11.30
C VAL A 110 15.48 48.92 11.61
N GLY A 111 14.74 47.82 11.79
CA GLY A 111 15.24 46.47 11.61
C GLY A 111 14.77 45.89 10.29
N CYS A 112 15.53 44.95 9.72
CA CYS A 112 15.02 44.12 8.61
C CYS A 112 13.90 43.22 9.15
N LYS A 113 12.63 43.63 9.00
CA LYS A 113 11.45 42.90 9.51
C LYS A 113 11.50 41.39 9.20
N PRO A 114 11.84 40.94 7.97
CA PRO A 114 11.99 39.51 7.70
C PRO A 114 13.06 38.80 8.54
N CYS A 115 14.19 39.46 8.82
CA CYS A 115 15.22 38.91 9.71
C CYS A 115 14.75 38.84 11.15
N ALA A 116 14.09 39.88 11.64
CA ALA A 116 13.53 39.90 13.00
C ALA A 116 12.50 38.77 13.18
N MET A 117 11.60 38.58 12.22
CA MET A 117 10.60 37.50 12.25
C MET A 117 11.26 36.11 12.22
N ARG A 118 12.34 35.93 11.44
CA ARG A 118 13.09 34.67 11.40
C ARG A 118 13.72 34.35 12.76
N ILE A 119 14.39 35.32 13.39
CA ILE A 119 15.03 35.14 14.71
C ILE A 119 13.99 34.71 15.76
N VAL A 120 12.82 35.38 15.78
CA VAL A 120 11.72 35.01 16.67
C VAL A 120 11.23 33.59 16.38
N GLY A 121 11.04 33.25 15.10
CA GLY A 121 10.63 31.92 14.67
C GLY A 121 11.61 30.82 15.10
N ASP A 122 12.91 31.02 14.88
CA ASP A 122 13.97 30.07 15.25
C ASP A 122 14.01 29.86 16.77
N ARG A 123 13.87 30.94 17.56
CA ARG A 123 13.79 30.85 19.03
C ARG A 123 12.56 30.05 19.48
N MET A 124 11.41 30.26 18.85
CA MET A 124 10.18 29.51 19.14
C MET A 124 10.32 28.02 18.79
N LEU A 125 10.96 27.69 17.66
CA LEU A 125 11.22 26.31 17.28
C LEU A 125 12.16 25.62 18.28
N ALA A 126 13.25 26.28 18.67
CA ALA A 126 14.19 25.76 19.65
C ALA A 126 13.51 25.46 21.00
N ALA A 127 12.70 26.40 21.50
CA ALA A 127 11.98 26.24 22.78
C ALA A 127 11.01 25.04 22.80
N ASN A 128 10.40 24.72 21.65
CA ASN A 128 9.43 23.62 21.54
C ASN A 128 10.03 22.30 21.04
N SER A 129 11.32 22.29 20.69
CA SER A 129 11.97 21.14 20.04
C SER A 129 11.97 19.89 20.90
N ALA A 130 12.25 20.02 22.21
CA ALA A 130 12.31 18.89 23.13
C ALA A 130 10.95 18.15 23.22
N GLN A 131 9.86 18.88 23.43
CA GLN A 131 8.53 18.29 23.47
C GLN A 131 8.14 17.68 22.11
N ALA A 132 8.45 18.37 21.02
CA ALA A 132 8.17 17.86 19.68
C ALA A 132 8.89 16.52 19.42
N ILE A 133 10.14 16.36 19.89
CA ILE A 133 10.90 15.12 19.77
C ILE A 133 10.25 14.01 20.61
N ALA A 134 9.81 14.33 21.83
CA ALA A 134 9.09 13.36 22.67
C ALA A 134 7.81 12.85 21.98
N ASP A 135 6.97 13.75 21.47
CA ASP A 135 5.71 13.41 20.80
C ASP A 135 5.91 12.49 19.57
N ILE A 136 6.95 12.74 18.76
CA ILE A 136 7.20 11.94 17.54
C ILE A 136 7.85 10.59 17.87
N MET A 137 8.68 10.53 18.92
CA MET A 137 9.28 9.29 19.42
C MET A 137 8.23 8.37 20.05
N GLU A 138 7.24 8.92 20.76
CA GLU A 138 6.13 8.17 21.36
C GLU A 138 5.35 7.34 20.33
N VAL A 139 5.17 7.89 19.11
CA VAL A 139 4.52 7.18 18.00
C VAL A 139 5.50 6.34 17.16
N GLY A 140 6.72 6.13 17.63
CA GLY A 140 7.69 5.22 17.03
C GLY A 140 8.36 5.79 15.77
N VAL A 141 8.68 7.08 15.75
CA VAL A 141 9.49 7.70 14.70
C VAL A 141 10.69 8.43 15.30
N GLU A 142 11.88 8.02 14.88
CA GLU A 142 13.13 8.68 15.24
C GLU A 142 13.44 9.82 14.26
N PRO A 143 13.47 11.09 14.70
CA PRO A 143 13.70 12.21 13.81
C PRO A 143 15.16 12.24 13.33
N THR A 144 15.36 12.44 12.02
CA THR A 144 16.69 12.54 11.39
C THR A 144 17.12 13.97 11.09
N ALA A 145 16.25 14.94 11.39
CA ALA A 145 16.49 16.37 11.18
C ALA A 145 15.95 17.21 12.35
N PRO A 146 16.44 18.45 12.55
CA PRO A 146 15.90 19.36 13.56
C PRO A 146 14.41 19.64 13.38
N TYR A 147 13.72 19.92 14.47
CA TYR A 147 12.28 20.20 14.48
C TYR A 147 11.91 21.36 13.52
N PRO A 148 11.14 21.11 12.45
CA PRO A 148 10.88 22.10 11.41
C PRO A 148 9.64 22.97 11.68
N GLY A 149 8.88 22.65 12.74
CA GLY A 149 7.57 23.22 13.07
C GLY A 149 6.43 22.21 12.85
N THR A 150 5.30 22.42 13.54
CA THR A 150 4.18 21.47 13.61
C THR A 150 3.53 21.15 12.26
N GLY A 151 3.44 22.14 11.37
CA GLY A 151 2.79 22.00 10.06
C GLY A 151 3.70 21.47 8.95
N LYS A 152 4.99 21.27 9.21
CA LYS A 152 5.95 20.84 8.20
C LYS A 152 6.20 19.33 8.27
N ALA A 153 6.56 18.75 7.13
CA ALA A 153 7.01 17.36 7.09
C ALA A 153 8.32 17.25 7.88
N TRP A 154 8.38 16.30 8.81
CA TRP A 154 9.52 16.09 9.68
C TRP A 154 10.19 14.76 9.34
N PRO A 155 11.34 14.78 8.65
CA PRO A 155 12.07 13.57 8.29
C PRO A 155 12.44 12.74 9.53
N GLY A 156 12.23 11.43 9.42
CA GLY A 156 12.59 10.47 10.44
C GLY A 156 12.56 9.03 9.95
N THR A 157 13.01 8.13 10.80
CA THR A 157 12.99 6.69 10.57
C THR A 157 11.86 6.08 11.39
N CYS A 158 10.97 5.34 10.74
CA CYS A 158 9.95 4.59 11.46
C CYS A 158 10.59 3.44 12.23
N LEU A 159 10.44 3.40 13.55
CA LEU A 159 11.03 2.38 14.41
C LEU A 159 10.37 1.00 14.26
N VAL A 160 9.19 0.93 13.62
CA VAL A 160 8.48 -0.33 13.36
C VAL A 160 8.98 -1.03 12.09
N CYS A 161 9.08 -0.31 10.98
CA CYS A 161 9.39 -0.89 9.67
C CYS A 161 10.70 -0.40 9.05
N LEU A 162 11.44 0.45 9.78
CA LEU A 162 12.72 1.07 9.40
C LEU A 162 12.67 1.90 8.10
N ALA A 163 11.46 2.17 7.58
CA ALA A 163 11.29 3.02 6.42
C ALA A 163 11.51 4.48 6.81
N GLU A 164 12.14 5.21 5.89
CA GLU A 164 12.15 6.66 5.93
C GLU A 164 10.71 7.20 5.81
N VAL A 165 10.36 8.09 6.72
CA VAL A 165 9.05 8.73 6.80
C VAL A 165 9.22 10.23 7.02
N ALA A 166 8.18 10.99 6.68
CA ALA A 166 8.18 12.43 6.93
C ALA A 166 6.80 12.90 7.42
N PRO A 167 6.33 12.42 8.58
CA PRO A 167 5.03 12.82 9.12
C PRO A 167 5.01 14.31 9.48
N ARG A 168 3.81 14.88 9.59
CA ARG A 168 3.60 16.23 10.13
C ARG A 168 3.20 16.10 11.58
N LEU A 169 3.91 16.75 12.50
CA LEU A 169 3.62 16.64 13.94
C LEU A 169 2.19 17.10 14.29
N GLY A 170 1.66 18.10 13.58
CA GLY A 170 0.26 18.52 13.74
C GLY A 170 -0.75 17.39 13.44
N ASN A 171 -0.46 16.53 12.45
CA ASN A 171 -1.31 15.38 12.14
C ASN A 171 -1.16 14.28 13.21
N ILE A 172 0.05 14.04 13.70
CA ILE A 172 0.30 13.08 14.78
C ILE A 172 -0.50 13.47 16.03
N ARG A 173 -0.41 14.74 16.44
CA ARG A 173 -1.18 15.28 17.58
C ARG A 173 -2.70 15.22 17.38
N ALA A 174 -3.16 15.22 16.12
CA ALA A 174 -4.57 15.03 15.78
C ALA A 174 -4.99 13.54 15.67
N GLY A 175 -4.12 12.60 16.05
CA GLY A 175 -4.40 11.16 16.01
C GLY A 175 -4.07 10.48 14.68
N GLY A 176 -3.39 11.16 13.76
CA GLY A 176 -2.94 10.60 12.50
C GLY A 176 -1.77 9.63 12.65
N GLY A 177 -1.76 8.55 11.87
CA GLY A 177 -0.68 7.57 11.90
C GLY A 177 0.65 8.09 11.34
N PRO A 178 1.79 7.69 11.92
CA PRO A 178 3.12 8.23 11.57
C PRO A 178 3.73 7.64 10.30
N CYS A 179 3.29 6.45 9.90
CA CYS A 179 3.84 5.73 8.76
C CYS A 179 2.72 5.13 7.93
N GLN A 180 2.63 5.52 6.65
CA GLN A 180 1.60 5.00 5.72
C GLN A 180 1.74 3.48 5.51
N LYS A 181 2.95 2.93 5.51
CA LYS A 181 3.16 1.46 5.41
C LYS A 181 2.63 0.72 6.63
N CYS A 182 2.65 1.37 7.79
CA CYS A 182 2.11 0.83 9.04
C CYS A 182 0.65 1.21 9.29
N ALA A 183 0.08 2.15 8.52
CA ALA A 183 -1.31 2.57 8.68
C ALA A 183 -2.26 1.39 8.37
N GLY A 184 -3.05 0.97 9.37
CA GLY A 184 -3.88 -0.24 9.32
C GLY A 184 -3.14 -1.55 9.62
N ASN A 185 -1.81 -1.51 9.81
CA ASN A 185 -0.96 -2.62 10.24
C ASN A 185 -0.37 -2.35 11.63
N ALA A 186 -1.17 -1.82 12.56
CA ALA A 186 -0.72 -1.51 13.91
C ALA A 186 0.05 -2.71 14.50
N PRO A 187 1.19 -2.50 15.18
CA PRO A 187 1.88 -3.60 15.84
C PRO A 187 0.92 -4.22 16.84
N LEU A 188 0.49 -5.45 16.57
CA LEU A 188 0.05 -6.31 17.67
C LEU A 188 1.26 -6.53 18.58
N ASP A 189 0.98 -6.70 19.86
CA ASP A 189 1.94 -7.30 20.77
C ASP A 189 2.55 -8.57 20.13
N PRO A 190 3.89 -8.65 19.97
CA PRO A 190 4.55 -9.79 19.33
C PRO A 190 4.15 -11.14 19.92
N GLU A 191 3.86 -11.21 21.22
CA GLU A 191 3.46 -12.44 21.90
C GLU A 191 2.03 -12.86 21.52
N ALA A 192 1.09 -11.90 21.49
CA ALA A 192 -0.24 -12.12 20.93
C ALA A 192 -0.20 -12.57 19.47
N ALA A 193 0.62 -11.93 18.64
CA ALA A 193 0.80 -12.31 17.24
C ALA A 193 1.40 -13.73 17.07
N ALA A 194 2.35 -14.11 17.92
CA ALA A 194 2.93 -15.45 17.91
C ALA A 194 1.92 -16.51 18.32
N THR A 195 1.08 -16.21 19.32
CA THR A 195 -0.01 -17.08 19.78
C THR A 195 -1.01 -17.35 18.64
N GLU A 196 -1.40 -16.32 17.90
CA GLU A 196 -2.27 -16.48 16.73
C GLU A 196 -1.63 -17.35 15.62
N MET A 197 -0.34 -17.14 15.34
CA MET A 197 0.38 -17.95 14.34
C MET A 197 0.44 -19.42 14.75
N LEU A 198 0.74 -19.71 16.02
CA LEU A 198 0.80 -21.05 16.57
C LEU A 198 -0.56 -21.75 16.47
N ALA A 199 -1.64 -21.06 16.84
CA ALA A 199 -3.01 -21.56 16.70
C ALA A 199 -3.38 -21.90 15.24
N ALA A 200 -2.81 -21.17 14.28
CA ALA A 200 -2.97 -21.45 12.86
C ALA A 200 -2.00 -22.50 12.28
N GLY A 201 -1.20 -23.15 13.12
CA GLY A 201 -0.26 -24.20 12.70
C GLY A 201 1.07 -23.68 12.14
N PHE A 202 1.47 -22.46 12.50
CA PHE A 202 2.76 -21.86 12.14
C PHE A 202 3.54 -21.46 13.38
N GLU A 203 4.76 -21.98 13.52
CA GLU A 203 5.66 -21.62 14.61
C GLU A 203 6.64 -20.53 14.15
N PRO A 204 6.59 -19.31 14.71
CA PRO A 204 7.51 -18.23 14.35
C PRO A 204 8.98 -18.59 14.61
N GLN A 205 9.87 -18.17 13.71
CA GLN A 205 11.32 -18.44 13.75
C GLN A 205 12.16 -17.14 13.72
N GLY A 206 11.54 -15.99 14.01
CA GLY A 206 12.19 -14.68 13.96
C GLY A 206 11.28 -13.57 14.50
N PRO A 207 11.79 -12.32 14.60
CA PRO A 207 11.05 -11.21 15.21
C PRO A 207 9.79 -10.85 14.40
N TYR A 208 8.71 -10.50 15.13
CA TYR A 208 7.48 -9.96 14.54
C TYR A 208 7.66 -8.48 14.20
N THR A 209 7.27 -8.07 12.99
CA THR A 209 7.33 -6.67 12.56
C THR A 209 5.95 -6.02 12.57
N ASN A 210 5.01 -6.59 11.83
CA ASN A 210 3.62 -6.17 11.74
C ASN A 210 2.82 -7.22 10.97
N MET A 211 1.49 -7.11 10.97
CA MET A 211 0.62 -8.13 10.40
C MET A 211 0.71 -8.29 8.87
N GLY A 212 1.17 -7.26 8.17
CA GLY A 212 1.26 -7.21 6.72
C GLY A 212 2.58 -7.72 6.16
N SER A 213 3.59 -7.88 7.01
CA SER A 213 4.94 -8.29 6.63
C SER A 213 5.08 -9.82 6.58
N PRO A 214 5.90 -10.37 5.67
CA PRO A 214 6.23 -11.80 5.69
C PRO A 214 6.95 -12.15 6.99
N TRP A 215 6.50 -13.20 7.65
CA TRP A 215 7.06 -13.66 8.91
C TRP A 215 7.58 -15.07 8.76
N LYS A 216 8.89 -15.27 8.95
CA LYS A 216 9.53 -16.58 8.85
C LYS A 216 8.98 -17.51 9.92
N CYS A 217 8.28 -18.56 9.51
CA CYS A 217 7.64 -19.54 10.39
C CYS A 217 7.89 -20.97 9.90
N LEU A 218 8.02 -21.92 10.82
CA LEU A 218 7.96 -23.35 10.53
C LEU A 218 6.48 -23.77 10.43
N CYS A 219 6.06 -24.34 9.31
CA CYS A 219 4.73 -24.94 9.22
C CYS A 219 4.68 -26.23 10.04
N LEU A 220 3.78 -26.31 11.03
CA LEU A 220 3.65 -27.46 11.90
C LEU A 220 3.08 -28.70 11.19
N VAL A 221 2.45 -28.52 10.02
CA VAL A 221 1.88 -29.61 9.20
C VAL A 221 2.93 -30.22 8.27
N CYS A 222 3.51 -29.44 7.35
CA CYS A 222 4.47 -29.95 6.36
C CYS A 222 5.94 -29.85 6.79
N LYS A 223 6.23 -29.29 7.99
CA LYS A 223 7.57 -29.12 8.56
C LYS A 223 8.55 -28.35 7.68
N THR A 224 8.05 -27.52 6.77
CA THR A 224 8.86 -26.63 5.93
C THR A 224 8.81 -25.20 6.46
N VAL A 225 9.92 -24.47 6.31
CA VAL A 225 9.97 -23.04 6.61
C VAL A 225 9.23 -22.25 5.54
N GLN A 226 8.33 -21.39 5.97
CA GLN A 226 7.45 -20.56 5.15
C GLN A 226 7.53 -19.11 5.60
N ASN A 227 7.05 -18.19 4.77
CA ASN A 227 6.97 -16.76 5.12
C ASN A 227 5.52 -16.23 5.05
N PRO A 228 4.57 -16.83 5.81
CA PRO A 228 3.18 -16.34 5.86
C PRO A 228 3.11 -14.91 6.39
N ARG A 229 1.99 -14.23 6.12
CA ARG A 229 1.67 -12.92 6.69
C ARG A 229 0.51 -13.12 7.66
N LEU A 230 0.57 -12.55 8.87
CA LEU A 230 -0.50 -12.71 9.86
C LEU A 230 -1.87 -12.29 9.30
N LYS A 231 -1.92 -11.22 8.49
CA LYS A 231 -3.16 -10.81 7.81
C LYS A 231 -3.76 -11.89 6.88
N HIS A 232 -2.92 -12.68 6.22
CA HIS A 232 -3.38 -13.75 5.33
C HIS A 232 -3.86 -14.95 6.13
N VAL A 233 -3.16 -15.26 7.22
CA VAL A 233 -3.55 -16.31 8.17
C VAL A 233 -4.93 -16.00 8.77
N ARG A 234 -5.18 -14.75 9.20
CA ARG A 234 -6.51 -14.29 9.65
C ARG A 234 -7.60 -14.42 8.60
N ASN A 235 -7.24 -14.25 7.32
CA ASN A 235 -8.14 -14.47 6.19
C ASN A 235 -8.31 -15.95 5.82
N GLY A 236 -7.83 -16.88 6.64
CA GLY A 236 -7.95 -18.33 6.41
C GLY A 236 -6.99 -18.91 5.38
N ILE A 237 -6.00 -18.13 4.91
CA ILE A 237 -5.00 -18.62 3.96
C ILE A 237 -3.94 -19.42 4.73
N GLY A 238 -3.96 -20.74 4.54
CA GLY A 238 -3.01 -21.67 5.14
C GLY A 238 -1.66 -21.75 4.44
N CYS A 239 -0.87 -22.77 4.79
CA CYS A 239 0.46 -22.98 4.24
C CYS A 239 0.42 -23.27 2.74
N ALA A 240 1.15 -22.48 1.94
CA ALA A 240 1.20 -22.61 0.49
C ALA A 240 1.65 -24.01 0.01
N ASN A 241 2.56 -24.66 0.73
CA ASN A 241 2.96 -26.05 0.46
C ASN A 241 1.79 -27.02 0.71
N CYS A 242 1.10 -26.88 1.85
CA CYS A 242 -0.01 -27.76 2.23
C CYS A 242 -1.22 -27.63 1.30
N VAL A 243 -1.50 -26.43 0.78
CA VAL A 243 -2.60 -26.19 -0.18
C VAL A 243 -2.16 -26.33 -1.64
N GLY A 244 -0.89 -26.63 -1.89
CA GLY A 244 -0.33 -26.87 -3.21
C GLY A 244 -0.25 -25.66 -4.15
N LEU A 245 -0.13 -24.47 -3.57
CA LEU A 245 0.10 -23.21 -4.26
C LEU A 245 1.59 -22.84 -4.36
N ALA A 246 2.47 -23.55 -3.65
CA ALA A 246 3.89 -23.25 -3.67
C ALA A 246 4.57 -23.76 -4.97
N PRO A 247 5.40 -22.93 -5.62
CA PRO A 247 6.30 -23.39 -6.66
C PRO A 247 7.20 -24.50 -6.10
N THR A 248 7.10 -25.70 -6.66
CA THR A 248 7.91 -26.84 -6.24
C THR A 248 8.88 -27.16 -7.36
N ASP A 249 10.16 -27.20 -7.01
CA ASP A 249 11.21 -27.68 -7.91
C ASP A 249 10.93 -29.15 -8.31
N PRO A 250 10.91 -29.49 -9.61
CA PRO A 250 10.61 -30.84 -10.08
C PRO A 250 11.48 -31.94 -9.44
N ALA A 251 12.77 -31.67 -9.20
CA ALA A 251 13.68 -32.65 -8.61
C ALA A 251 13.33 -32.93 -7.13
N LYS A 252 13.05 -31.88 -6.35
CA LYS A 252 12.55 -32.04 -4.97
C LYS A 252 11.20 -32.78 -4.91
N ALA A 253 10.30 -32.49 -5.84
CA ALA A 253 9.02 -33.19 -5.92
C ALA A 253 9.21 -34.69 -6.18
N ALA A 254 10.11 -35.06 -7.10
CA ALA A 254 10.40 -36.45 -7.42
C ALA A 254 11.04 -37.18 -6.24
N ALA A 255 12.00 -36.56 -5.56
CA ALA A 255 12.65 -37.14 -4.37
C ALA A 255 11.64 -37.43 -3.25
N TYR A 256 10.71 -36.49 -3.01
CA TYR A 256 9.65 -36.68 -2.02
C TYR A 256 8.68 -37.82 -2.39
N MET A 257 8.33 -37.98 -3.67
CA MET A 257 7.49 -39.09 -4.11
C MET A 257 8.17 -40.44 -3.86
N MET A 258 9.47 -40.54 -4.18
CA MET A 258 10.26 -41.75 -3.96
C MET A 258 10.39 -42.08 -2.48
N GLU A 259 10.64 -41.09 -1.62
CA GLU A 259 10.65 -41.24 -0.15
C GLU A 259 9.30 -41.78 0.38
N ARG A 260 8.20 -41.41 -0.27
CA ARG A 260 6.84 -41.88 0.04
C ARG A 260 6.45 -43.19 -0.64
N GLY A 261 7.37 -43.88 -1.30
CA GLY A 261 7.12 -45.19 -1.92
C GLY A 261 6.50 -45.13 -3.32
N PHE A 262 6.63 -44.01 -4.04
CA PHE A 262 6.11 -43.83 -5.40
C PHE A 262 7.22 -43.41 -6.36
N ILE A 263 7.45 -44.19 -7.42
CA ILE A 263 8.43 -43.88 -8.46
C ILE A 263 7.74 -43.10 -9.58
N PRO A 264 8.07 -41.81 -9.81
CA PRO A 264 7.48 -41.05 -10.92
C PRO A 264 7.86 -41.61 -12.28
N LEU A 265 6.87 -41.84 -13.14
CA LEU A 265 7.08 -42.31 -14.53
C LEU A 265 7.06 -41.17 -15.55
N THR A 266 6.55 -40.00 -15.17
CA THR A 266 6.50 -38.80 -16.00
C THR A 266 7.15 -37.61 -15.30
N PRO A 267 7.53 -36.54 -16.02
CA PRO A 267 7.94 -35.28 -15.40
C PRO A 267 6.88 -34.72 -14.44
N PHE A 268 7.33 -33.91 -13.48
CA PHE A 268 6.44 -33.27 -12.51
C PHE A 268 5.35 -32.45 -13.23
N PRO A 269 4.05 -32.66 -12.93
CA PRO A 269 2.94 -32.01 -13.64
C PRO A 269 2.78 -30.50 -13.37
N GLY A 270 3.76 -29.89 -12.68
CA GLY A 270 3.81 -28.46 -12.35
C GLY A 270 3.01 -28.07 -11.11
N SER A 271 2.30 -29.00 -10.47
CA SER A 271 1.57 -28.75 -9.22
C SER A 271 1.41 -30.04 -8.42
N VAL A 272 1.53 -29.94 -7.10
CA VAL A 272 1.35 -31.06 -6.16
C VAL A 272 -0.10 -31.57 -6.08
N ASN A 273 -1.06 -30.78 -6.57
CA ASN A 273 -2.49 -31.13 -6.60
C ASN A 273 -2.89 -31.87 -7.89
N LYS A 274 -2.05 -31.91 -8.92
CA LYS A 274 -2.34 -32.64 -10.15
C LYS A 274 -2.02 -34.13 -9.98
N PRO A 275 -2.82 -35.04 -10.58
CA PRO A 275 -2.48 -36.46 -10.61
C PRO A 275 -1.12 -36.66 -11.32
N TRP A 276 -0.20 -37.39 -10.69
CA TRP A 276 1.13 -37.66 -11.21
C TRP A 276 1.30 -39.16 -11.46
N LEU A 277 1.60 -39.56 -12.70
CA LEU A 277 1.80 -40.97 -13.04
C LEU A 277 3.04 -41.53 -12.34
N CYS A 278 2.84 -42.56 -11.52
CA CYS A 278 3.87 -43.21 -10.73
C CYS A 278 3.64 -44.72 -10.63
N THR A 279 4.70 -45.48 -10.39
CA THR A 279 4.62 -46.87 -9.92
C THR A 279 4.62 -46.88 -8.40
N CYS A 280 3.73 -47.64 -7.77
CA CYS A 280 3.75 -47.89 -6.34
C CYS A 280 4.80 -48.96 -6.00
N ASN A 281 5.68 -48.69 -5.03
CA ASN A 281 6.71 -49.65 -4.63
C ASN A 281 6.13 -50.89 -3.92
N ASP A 282 4.99 -50.74 -3.23
CA ASP A 282 4.41 -51.82 -2.42
C ASP A 282 3.68 -52.87 -3.28
N CYS A 283 2.86 -52.44 -4.25
CA CYS A 283 2.08 -53.34 -5.10
C CYS A 283 2.52 -53.39 -6.56
N GLY A 284 3.49 -52.59 -6.98
CA GLY A 284 4.01 -52.54 -8.35
C GLY A 284 3.07 -51.92 -9.39
N ARG A 285 1.84 -51.52 -9.02
CA ARG A 285 0.85 -50.97 -9.97
C ARG A 285 1.18 -49.54 -10.38
N GLU A 286 0.85 -49.20 -11.63
CA GLU A 286 0.83 -47.82 -12.10
C GLU A 286 -0.41 -47.09 -11.57
N ILE A 287 -0.17 -45.98 -10.88
CA ILE A 287 -1.21 -45.17 -10.25
C ILE A 287 -0.95 -43.67 -10.49
N ARG A 288 -1.96 -42.84 -10.20
CA ARG A 288 -1.87 -41.39 -10.34
C ARG A 288 -2.13 -40.64 -9.02
N PRO A 289 -1.29 -40.83 -7.99
CA PRO A 289 -1.43 -40.13 -6.72
C PRO A 289 -1.28 -38.61 -6.90
N ARG A 290 -1.87 -37.86 -5.97
CA ARG A 290 -1.62 -36.42 -5.80
C ARG A 290 -0.61 -36.26 -4.68
N MET A 291 0.53 -35.64 -4.96
CA MET A 291 1.58 -35.41 -3.97
C MET A 291 1.06 -34.69 -2.71
N ALA A 292 0.10 -33.77 -2.87
CA ALA A 292 -0.55 -33.08 -1.75
C ALA A 292 -1.22 -34.02 -0.74
N ASN A 293 -1.83 -35.11 -1.20
CA ASN A 293 -2.48 -36.08 -0.32
C ASN A 293 -1.45 -36.82 0.53
N LEU A 294 -0.23 -37.01 0.02
CA LEU A 294 0.85 -37.71 0.71
C LEU A 294 1.46 -36.89 1.85
N TYR A 295 1.12 -35.61 2.02
CA TYR A 295 1.53 -34.83 3.19
C TYR A 295 0.89 -35.36 4.49
N ARG A 296 -0.25 -36.06 4.38
CA ARG A 296 -0.97 -36.66 5.51
C ARG A 296 -0.73 -38.17 5.56
N PRO A 297 -0.54 -38.77 6.73
CA PRO A 297 -0.45 -40.22 6.87
C PRO A 297 -1.78 -40.89 6.45
N GLY A 298 -1.70 -42.12 5.93
CA GLY A 298 -2.88 -42.91 5.53
C GLY A 298 -3.44 -42.62 4.13
N HIS A 299 -2.77 -41.77 3.34
CA HIS A 299 -3.12 -41.49 1.95
C HIS A 299 -1.99 -41.98 1.02
N GLY A 300 -2.33 -42.56 -0.12
CA GLY A 300 -1.33 -43.16 -1.01
C GLY A 300 -1.92 -43.99 -2.15
N CYS A 301 -1.38 -45.19 -2.35
CA CYS A 301 -1.89 -46.13 -3.34
C CYS A 301 -3.29 -46.59 -2.94
N ARG A 302 -4.28 -46.37 -3.81
CA ARG A 302 -5.66 -46.83 -3.59
C ARG A 302 -5.78 -48.36 -3.49
N PHE A 303 -4.86 -49.10 -4.09
CA PHE A 303 -4.83 -50.57 -4.05
C PHE A 303 -4.15 -51.12 -2.80
N CYS A 304 -3.27 -50.33 -2.14
CA CYS A 304 -2.62 -50.73 -0.89
C CYS A 304 -3.36 -50.20 0.34
N ALA A 305 -4.31 -49.27 0.17
CA ALA A 305 -5.06 -48.69 1.27
C ALA A 305 -5.94 -49.77 1.92
N THR A 306 -5.84 -49.90 3.25
CA THR A 306 -6.64 -50.85 4.03
C THR A 306 -8.10 -50.41 4.22
N GLY A 307 -8.43 -49.16 3.87
CA GLY A 307 -9.79 -48.64 3.89
C GLY A 307 -10.43 -48.70 2.50
N GLY A 308 -11.38 -49.60 2.29
CA GLY A 308 -12.10 -49.75 1.03
C GLY A 308 -12.50 -51.19 0.75
N ILE A 309 -12.87 -51.46 -0.51
CA ILE A 309 -12.98 -52.84 -1.00
C ILE A 309 -11.58 -53.39 -1.28
N ASP A 310 -11.40 -54.68 -1.05
CA ASP A 310 -10.23 -55.39 -1.57
C ASP A 310 -10.44 -55.56 -3.08
N TYR A 311 -9.48 -55.06 -3.86
CA TYR A 311 -9.56 -55.05 -5.32
C TYR A 311 -9.33 -56.42 -5.93
N ASP A 312 -8.63 -57.31 -5.23
CA ASP A 312 -8.28 -58.65 -5.70
C ASP A 312 -9.23 -59.73 -5.15
N ALA A 313 -10.05 -59.40 -4.14
CA ALA A 313 -11.10 -60.29 -3.62
C ALA A 313 -12.46 -60.05 -4.31
N PRO A 314 -13.39 -61.03 -4.26
CA PRO A 314 -14.73 -60.85 -4.83
C PRO A 314 -15.51 -59.69 -4.20
N ALA A 315 -16.33 -59.00 -5.01
CA ALA A 315 -17.11 -57.83 -4.57
C ALA A 315 -18.48 -57.76 -5.24
N LEU A 316 -19.40 -57.03 -4.60
CA LEU A 316 -20.77 -56.82 -5.04
C LEU A 316 -20.96 -55.37 -5.52
N VAL A 317 -21.50 -55.21 -6.73
CA VAL A 317 -22.16 -53.96 -7.14
C VAL A 317 -23.62 -54.04 -6.71
N TYR A 318 -24.14 -53.03 -6.04
CA TYR A 318 -25.51 -53.00 -5.54
C TYR A 318 -26.24 -51.71 -5.92
N VAL A 319 -27.56 -51.81 -6.03
CA VAL A 319 -28.48 -50.67 -6.13
C VAL A 319 -29.36 -50.64 -4.89
N VAL A 320 -29.43 -49.48 -4.25
CA VAL A 320 -30.27 -49.21 -3.07
C VAL A 320 -31.14 -47.98 -3.33
N LEU A 321 -32.30 -47.91 -2.67
CA LEU A 321 -33.24 -46.79 -2.80
C LEU A 321 -33.67 -46.25 -1.43
N HIS A 322 -33.90 -44.94 -1.36
CA HIS A 322 -34.43 -44.28 -0.17
C HIS A 322 -35.79 -43.69 -0.49
N ARG A 323 -36.87 -44.33 -0.01
CA ARG A 323 -38.25 -43.97 -0.41
C ARG A 323 -38.66 -42.57 0.02
N GLN A 324 -38.32 -42.17 1.25
CA GLN A 324 -38.72 -40.86 1.79
C GLN A 324 -37.99 -39.70 1.09
N LEU A 325 -36.67 -39.84 0.88
CA LEU A 325 -35.88 -38.86 0.15
C LEU A 325 -36.07 -38.94 -1.37
N GLY A 326 -36.72 -39.99 -1.89
CA GLY A 326 -36.92 -40.18 -3.33
C GLY A 326 -35.62 -40.41 -4.11
N ALA A 327 -34.63 -41.05 -3.50
CA ALA A 327 -33.31 -41.24 -4.07
C ALA A 327 -33.02 -42.70 -4.45
N VAL A 328 -32.19 -42.90 -5.46
CA VAL A 328 -31.59 -44.18 -5.82
C VAL A 328 -30.08 -44.04 -5.87
N LYS A 329 -29.34 -45.09 -5.52
CA LYS A 329 -27.88 -45.10 -5.44
C LYS A 329 -27.32 -46.42 -5.93
N VAL A 330 -26.24 -46.34 -6.71
CA VAL A 330 -25.35 -47.46 -7.01
C VAL A 330 -24.14 -47.41 -6.06
N GLY A 331 -23.60 -48.57 -5.69
CA GLY A 331 -22.45 -48.68 -4.81
C GLY A 331 -21.71 -50.01 -4.93
N VAL A 332 -20.49 -50.09 -4.39
CA VAL A 332 -19.72 -51.34 -4.27
C VAL A 332 -19.38 -51.69 -2.81
N THR A 333 -19.38 -52.99 -2.51
CA THR A 333 -18.93 -53.55 -1.23
C THR A 333 -18.19 -54.89 -1.45
N GLY A 334 -17.25 -55.26 -0.57
CA GLY A 334 -16.58 -56.57 -0.65
C GLY A 334 -17.54 -57.73 -0.34
N ALA A 335 -17.37 -58.87 -1.01
CA ALA A 335 -18.18 -60.07 -0.79
C ALA A 335 -17.63 -60.88 0.39
N GLY A 336 -18.47 -61.17 1.38
CA GLY A 336 -18.09 -61.97 2.56
C GLY A 336 -17.79 -61.17 3.85
N LEU A 337 -17.94 -59.85 3.83
CA LEU A 337 -17.92 -59.05 5.07
C LEU A 337 -19.25 -59.27 5.83
N ARG A 338 -19.18 -59.82 7.06
CA ARG A 338 -20.34 -59.98 7.98
C ARG A 338 -21.10 -58.66 8.25
N TYR A 339 -20.47 -57.52 7.96
CA TYR A 339 -21.03 -56.18 8.03
C TYR A 339 -20.66 -55.45 6.74
N ASP A 340 -21.58 -55.46 5.77
CA ASP A 340 -21.38 -54.81 4.48
C ASP A 340 -21.90 -53.37 4.49
N ARG A 341 -21.48 -52.60 3.48
CA ARG A 341 -21.92 -51.22 3.26
C ARG A 341 -23.43 -51.11 3.02
N ILE A 342 -24.08 -52.20 2.62
CA ILE A 342 -25.51 -52.29 2.37
C ILE A 342 -26.28 -52.24 3.70
N HIS A 343 -25.86 -52.99 4.73
CA HIS A 343 -26.46 -52.97 6.07
C HIS A 343 -26.27 -51.61 6.75
N GLU A 344 -25.15 -50.93 6.52
CA GLU A 344 -24.99 -49.53 6.97
C GLU A 344 -26.02 -48.62 6.31
N HIS A 345 -26.20 -48.68 5.00
CA HIS A 345 -27.24 -47.92 4.31
C HIS A 345 -28.65 -48.28 4.81
N GLN A 346 -28.94 -49.57 5.07
CA GLN A 346 -30.23 -50.01 5.61
C GLN A 346 -30.56 -49.38 6.97
N ARG A 347 -29.59 -49.27 7.88
CA ARG A 347 -29.76 -48.56 9.16
C ARG A 347 -30.13 -47.08 8.99
N HIS A 348 -29.84 -46.51 7.82
CA HIS A 348 -30.18 -45.14 7.44
C HIS A 348 -31.35 -45.06 6.46
N GLY A 349 -32.25 -46.05 6.43
CA GLY A 349 -33.51 -45.99 5.68
C GLY A 349 -33.40 -46.31 4.19
N TRP A 350 -32.31 -46.96 3.76
CA TRP A 350 -32.14 -47.43 2.38
C TRP A 350 -32.58 -48.89 2.22
N ASP A 351 -33.42 -49.16 1.23
CA ASP A 351 -33.81 -50.52 0.86
C ASP A 351 -32.87 -51.05 -0.23
N ALA A 352 -32.39 -52.29 -0.09
CA ALA A 352 -31.64 -52.97 -1.14
C ALA A 352 -32.59 -53.41 -2.27
N TYR A 353 -32.28 -53.04 -3.51
CA TYR A 353 -33.05 -53.45 -4.70
C TYR A 353 -32.49 -54.75 -5.31
N ARG A 354 -31.23 -54.68 -5.76
CA ARG A 354 -30.50 -55.77 -6.43
C ARG A 354 -28.99 -55.64 -6.21
N SER A 355 -28.28 -56.76 -6.32
CA SER A 355 -26.82 -56.83 -6.26
C SER A 355 -26.28 -57.90 -7.21
N GLN A 356 -25.09 -57.67 -7.76
CA GLN A 356 -24.39 -58.60 -8.65
C GLN A 356 -22.97 -58.83 -8.14
N LEU A 357 -22.56 -60.10 -8.09
CA LEU A 357 -21.23 -60.53 -7.67
C LEU A 357 -20.26 -60.46 -8.85
N PHE A 358 -19.06 -59.97 -8.57
CA PHE A 358 -17.92 -59.95 -9.48
C PHE A 358 -16.76 -60.69 -8.82
N ASP A 359 -15.94 -61.35 -9.66
CA ASP A 359 -14.79 -62.13 -9.21
C ASP A 359 -13.74 -61.28 -8.48
N THR A 360 -13.66 -59.99 -8.81
CA THR A 360 -12.72 -59.03 -8.20
C THR A 360 -13.39 -57.70 -7.89
N GLY A 361 -12.92 -57.04 -6.82
CA GLY A 361 -13.31 -55.68 -6.46
C GLY A 361 -12.98 -54.65 -7.55
N GLU A 362 -11.91 -54.88 -8.31
CA GLU A 362 -11.55 -54.04 -9.45
C GLU A 362 -12.63 -54.06 -10.54
N LEU A 363 -13.17 -55.23 -10.90
CA LEU A 363 -14.26 -55.32 -11.86
C LEU A 363 -15.52 -54.63 -11.33
N ALA A 364 -15.88 -54.87 -10.07
CA ALA A 364 -17.05 -54.26 -9.47
C ALA A 364 -16.98 -52.72 -9.45
N GLU A 365 -15.85 -52.14 -9.02
CA GLU A 365 -15.68 -50.68 -9.01
C GLU A 365 -15.64 -50.11 -10.44
N ARG A 366 -14.99 -50.78 -11.39
CA ARG A 366 -15.02 -50.37 -12.80
C ARG A 366 -16.44 -50.29 -13.33
N THR A 367 -17.29 -51.28 -13.01
CA THR A 367 -18.70 -51.28 -13.41
C THR A 367 -19.45 -50.12 -12.76
N GLU A 368 -19.31 -49.90 -11.45
CA GLU A 368 -19.94 -48.77 -10.74
C GLU A 368 -19.53 -47.42 -11.35
N GLN A 369 -18.22 -47.20 -11.56
CA GLN A 369 -17.71 -45.96 -12.12
C GLN A 369 -18.18 -45.73 -13.56
N ALA A 370 -18.27 -46.79 -14.37
CA ALA A 370 -18.79 -46.69 -15.74
C ALA A 370 -20.29 -46.37 -15.75
N VAL A 371 -21.10 -46.94 -14.84
CA VAL A 371 -22.50 -46.56 -14.66
C VAL A 371 -22.62 -45.08 -14.27
N ILE A 372 -21.86 -44.63 -13.27
CA ILE A 372 -21.85 -43.22 -12.84
C ILE A 372 -21.43 -42.30 -13.99
N ALA A 373 -20.39 -42.67 -14.74
CA ALA A 373 -19.91 -41.88 -15.88
C ALA A 373 -20.98 -41.73 -16.96
N GLN A 374 -21.70 -42.81 -17.32
CA GLN A 374 -22.81 -42.74 -18.26
C GLN A 374 -23.95 -41.84 -17.74
N LEU A 375 -24.32 -41.94 -16.45
CA LEU A 375 -25.35 -41.09 -15.87
C LEU A 375 -24.93 -39.61 -15.84
N ARG A 376 -23.67 -39.32 -15.53
CA ARG A 376 -23.11 -37.96 -15.57
C ARG A 376 -23.07 -37.41 -17.00
N ALA A 377 -22.76 -38.25 -18.00
CA ALA A 377 -22.82 -37.86 -19.42
C ALA A 377 -24.25 -37.52 -19.89
N ARG A 378 -25.28 -38.10 -19.26
CA ARG A 378 -26.68 -37.70 -19.44
C ARG A 378 -27.07 -36.41 -18.70
N GLY A 379 -26.12 -35.75 -18.03
CA GLY A 379 -26.34 -34.50 -17.30
C GLY A 379 -26.90 -34.67 -15.89
N LEU A 380 -27.07 -35.90 -15.40
CA LEU A 380 -27.56 -36.14 -14.04
C LEU A 380 -26.45 -35.75 -13.05
N GLN A 381 -26.82 -35.02 -11.98
CA GLN A 381 -25.93 -34.61 -10.88
C GLN A 381 -26.25 -35.37 -9.59
N PRO A 382 -25.37 -35.36 -8.55
CA PRO A 382 -25.71 -35.93 -7.26
C PRO A 382 -27.01 -35.31 -6.73
N PHE A 383 -27.96 -36.16 -6.33
CA PHE A 383 -29.28 -35.70 -5.89
C PHE A 383 -29.33 -35.34 -4.40
N LEU A 384 -28.65 -36.10 -3.56
CA LEU A 384 -28.55 -35.85 -2.12
C LEU A 384 -27.27 -35.08 -1.78
N SER A 385 -27.26 -34.40 -0.63
CA SER A 385 -26.10 -33.69 -0.10
C SER A 385 -25.35 -34.49 0.97
N ALA A 386 -24.19 -33.99 1.41
CA ALA A 386 -23.48 -34.56 2.56
C ALA A 386 -24.28 -34.52 3.87
N THR A 387 -25.19 -33.55 4.00
CA THR A 387 -26.07 -33.42 5.17
C THR A 387 -27.15 -34.50 5.18
N ASP A 388 -27.65 -34.87 4.00
CA ASP A 388 -28.69 -35.91 3.85
C ASP A 388 -28.10 -37.33 4.01
N MET A 389 -26.79 -37.50 3.80
CA MET A 389 -26.07 -38.77 3.99
C MET A 389 -24.81 -38.63 4.85
N PRO A 390 -24.95 -38.52 6.18
CA PRO A 390 -23.82 -38.41 7.11
C PRO A 390 -22.88 -39.63 7.08
N GLN A 391 -23.37 -40.80 6.66
CA GLN A 391 -22.61 -42.03 6.42
C GLN A 391 -21.78 -42.01 5.11
N ARG A 392 -21.75 -40.87 4.39
CA ARG A 392 -21.03 -40.65 3.11
C ARG A 392 -21.66 -41.40 1.92
N GLY A 393 -21.16 -41.12 0.71
CA GLY A 393 -21.62 -41.75 -0.54
C GLY A 393 -22.73 -41.01 -1.30
N TRP A 394 -23.02 -39.76 -0.93
CA TRP A 394 -24.03 -38.90 -1.57
C TRP A 394 -23.72 -38.58 -3.04
N THR A 395 -22.44 -38.56 -3.42
CA THR A 395 -21.97 -38.26 -4.78
C THR A 395 -22.43 -39.26 -5.84
N GLU A 396 -22.99 -40.39 -5.40
CA GLU A 396 -23.43 -41.52 -6.24
C GLU A 396 -24.97 -41.69 -6.15
N THR A 397 -25.69 -40.64 -5.73
CA THR A 397 -27.15 -40.65 -5.59
C THR A 397 -27.83 -39.88 -6.73
N PHE A 398 -29.03 -40.32 -7.10
CA PHE A 398 -29.82 -39.78 -8.20
C PHE A 398 -31.30 -39.71 -7.83
N ALA A 399 -32.03 -38.78 -8.43
CA ALA A 399 -33.47 -38.62 -8.20
C ALA A 399 -34.23 -39.80 -8.79
N ARG A 400 -34.94 -40.57 -7.95
CA ARG A 400 -35.69 -41.76 -8.38
C ARG A 400 -36.80 -41.43 -9.38
N GLY A 401 -37.37 -40.23 -9.29
CA GLY A 401 -38.37 -39.75 -10.26
C GLY A 401 -37.82 -39.51 -11.67
N VAL A 402 -36.51 -39.38 -11.82
CA VAL A 402 -35.83 -39.18 -13.11
C VAL A 402 -35.14 -40.46 -13.57
N LEU A 403 -34.52 -41.20 -12.64
CA LEU A 403 -33.86 -42.47 -12.89
C LEU A 403 -34.43 -43.51 -11.92
N PRO A 404 -35.43 -44.31 -12.32
CA PRO A 404 -35.95 -45.40 -11.51
C PRO A 404 -34.88 -46.47 -11.25
N GLU A 405 -35.03 -47.21 -10.15
CA GLU A 405 -34.13 -48.29 -9.75
C GLU A 405 -33.97 -49.39 -10.81
N GLU A 406 -35.03 -49.68 -11.57
CA GLU A 406 -35.01 -50.62 -12.69
C GLU A 406 -34.09 -50.16 -13.82
N GLU A 407 -34.11 -48.86 -14.15
CA GLU A 407 -33.25 -48.31 -15.20
C GLU A 407 -31.80 -48.27 -14.74
N MET A 408 -31.55 -47.87 -13.49
CA MET A 408 -30.21 -47.93 -12.91
C MET A 408 -29.67 -49.37 -12.91
N TRP A 409 -30.50 -50.36 -12.56
CA TRP A 409 -30.09 -51.76 -12.56
C TRP A 409 -29.79 -52.28 -13.96
N LYS A 410 -30.62 -51.94 -14.96
CA LYS A 410 -30.33 -52.28 -16.36
C LYS A 410 -28.98 -51.73 -16.80
N LEU A 411 -28.62 -50.51 -16.38
CA LEU A 411 -27.30 -49.94 -16.67
C LEU A 411 -26.16 -50.73 -16.03
N VAL A 412 -26.32 -51.19 -14.79
CA VAL A 412 -25.34 -52.07 -14.13
C VAL A 412 -25.14 -53.34 -14.96
N GLN A 413 -26.23 -53.96 -15.43
CA GLN A 413 -26.16 -55.17 -16.25
C GLN A 413 -25.48 -54.93 -17.60
N THR A 414 -25.87 -53.87 -18.32
CA THR A 414 -25.28 -53.53 -19.64
C THR A 414 -23.80 -53.19 -19.56
N VAL A 415 -23.32 -52.65 -18.44
CA VAL A 415 -21.91 -52.31 -18.24
C VAL A 415 -21.10 -53.50 -17.72
N ALA A 416 -21.76 -54.49 -17.14
CA ALA A 416 -21.14 -55.70 -16.60
C ALA A 416 -20.93 -56.79 -17.67
N GLU A 417 -21.72 -56.78 -18.74
CA GLU A 417 -21.50 -57.54 -19.98
C GLU A 417 -20.34 -56.96 -20.81
#